data_AF-A0A6I2WUM5-F1
#
_entry.id   AF-A0A6I2WUM5-F1
#
_cell.length_a   1.000
_cell.length_b   1.000
_cell.length_c   1.000
_cell.angle_alpha   90.00
_cell.angle_beta   90.00
_cell.angle_gamma   90.00
#
_symmetry.space_group_name_H-M   'P 1'
#
loop_
_entity.id
_entity.type
_entity.pdbx_description
1 polymer ?
#
loop_
_entity_poly.entity_id
_entity_poly.type
_entity_poly.pdbx_seq_one_letter_code
_entity_poly.pdbx_strand_id
1 'polypeptide(L)'
;MDVLWMIVIAVGLVLLAWYAFAAEPHWVSKDGQAFTCRLQYLNTNLMPEGRWRDAKAYVDNGFLVVKPRGSVTRRPRTPTHFSVLKQGEDPPRGRVTYLLNTDATGSAGLCVMRIPAKSRAVTHVDALVGR
;
A
#
# COMPACT_ATOMS: atom_id res chain seq x y z
N MET A 1 -6.40 44.90 -8.88
CA MET A 1 -6.73 43.62 -9.51
C MET A 1 -5.63 42.59 -9.31
N ASP A 2 -4.36 42.99 -9.34
CA ASP A 2 -3.21 42.08 -9.22
C ASP A 2 -3.12 41.35 -7.87
N VAL A 3 -3.44 42.05 -6.77
CA VAL A 3 -3.42 41.44 -5.43
C VAL A 3 -4.47 40.32 -5.29
N LEU A 4 -5.66 40.51 -5.85
CA LEU A 4 -6.71 39.49 -5.84
C LEU A 4 -6.26 38.24 -6.60
N TRP A 5 -5.66 38.42 -7.79
CA TRP A 5 -5.13 37.30 -8.57
C TRP A 5 -3.99 36.57 -7.86
N MET A 6 -3.09 37.30 -7.19
CA MET A 6 -2.04 36.69 -6.38
C MET A 6 -2.61 35.84 -5.23
N ILE A 7 -3.65 36.33 -4.55
CA ILE A 7 -4.33 35.57 -3.48
C ILE A 7 -4.98 34.30 -4.05
N VAL A 8 -5.69 34.40 -5.17
CA VAL A 8 -6.35 33.25 -5.81
C VAL A 8 -5.32 32.19 -6.22
N ILE A 9 -4.21 32.60 -6.82
CA ILE A 9 -3.12 31.68 -7.22
C ILE A 9 -2.49 31.03 -5.98
N ALA A 10 -2.18 31.81 -4.94
CA ALA A 10 -1.58 31.28 -3.72
C ALA A 10 -2.49 30.25 -3.04
N VAL A 11 -3.79 30.56 -2.91
CA VAL A 11 -4.78 29.62 -2.36
C VAL A 11 -4.89 28.37 -3.24
N GLY A 12 -4.93 28.52 -4.56
CA GLY A 12 -4.96 27.39 -5.49
C GLY A 12 -3.75 26.46 -5.34
N LEU A 13 -2.54 27.01 -5.21
CA LEU A 13 -1.32 26.23 -4.99
C LEU A 13 -1.32 25.51 -3.65
N VAL A 14 -1.78 26.17 -2.58
CA VAL A 14 -1.89 25.55 -1.25
C VAL A 14 -2.90 24.40 -1.26
N LEU A 15 -4.05 24.57 -1.93
CA LEU A 15 -5.05 23.51 -2.06
C LEU A 15 -4.52 22.32 -2.87
N LEU A 16 -3.79 22.57 -3.96
CA LEU A 16 -3.16 21.51 -4.75
C LEU A 16 -2.09 20.76 -3.96
N ALA A 17 -1.26 21.49 -3.20
CA ALA A 17 -0.27 20.88 -2.32
C ALA A 17 -0.94 20.02 -1.25
N TRP A 18 -1.97 20.55 -0.57
CA TRP A 18 -2.73 19.81 0.43
C TRP A 18 -3.36 18.54 -0.15
N TYR A 19 -3.96 18.62 -1.35
CA TYR A 19 -4.51 17.46 -2.03
C TYR A 19 -3.44 16.42 -2.38
N ALA A 20 -2.26 16.84 -2.85
CA ALA A 20 -1.16 15.92 -3.16
C ALA A 20 -0.65 15.17 -1.93
N PHE A 21 -0.69 15.78 -0.74
CA PHE A 21 -0.31 15.11 0.51
C PHE A 21 -1.43 14.26 1.12
N ALA A 22 -2.69 14.67 0.96
CA ALA A 22 -3.85 13.95 1.46
C ALA A 22 -4.20 12.72 0.60
N ALA A 23 -4.02 12.81 -0.72
CA ALA A 23 -4.25 11.72 -1.64
C ALA A 23 -3.06 10.74 -1.58
N GLU A 24 -3.31 9.54 -1.08
CA GLU A 24 -2.33 8.47 -1.22
C GLU A 24 -2.16 8.13 -2.70
N PRO A 25 -0.93 8.17 -3.24
CA PRO A 25 -0.69 7.82 -4.63
C PRO A 25 -1.07 6.36 -4.85
N HIS A 26 -2.21 6.14 -5.48
CA HIS A 26 -2.76 4.83 -5.78
C HIS A 26 -2.93 4.65 -7.28
N TRP A 27 -2.09 3.81 -7.86
CA TRP A 27 -2.24 3.30 -9.21
C TRP A 27 -2.72 1.85 -9.14
N VAL A 28 -3.62 1.49 -10.05
CA VAL A 28 -4.10 0.12 -10.24
C VAL A 28 -4.18 -0.15 -11.74
N SER A 29 -3.78 -1.35 -12.17
CA SER A 29 -3.94 -1.79 -13.55
C SER A 29 -5.42 -1.90 -13.91
N LYS A 30 -5.73 -1.87 -15.21
CA LYS A 30 -7.13 -1.98 -15.68
C LYS A 30 -7.80 -3.25 -15.15
N ASP A 31 -7.04 -4.34 -15.13
CA ASP A 31 -7.46 -5.68 -14.70
C ASP A 31 -7.39 -5.87 -13.17
N GLY A 32 -6.97 -4.86 -12.40
CA GLY A 32 -6.91 -4.94 -10.93
C GLY A 32 -5.76 -5.78 -10.35
N GLN A 33 -5.08 -6.58 -11.17
CA GLN A 33 -4.05 -7.54 -10.74
C GLN A 33 -2.73 -6.90 -10.31
N ALA A 34 -2.44 -5.66 -10.71
CA ALA A 34 -1.22 -4.95 -10.30
C ALA A 34 -1.58 -3.57 -9.76
N PHE A 35 -0.98 -3.19 -8.64
CA PHE A 35 -1.33 -1.94 -7.97
C PHE A 35 -0.20 -1.43 -7.08
N THR A 36 -0.27 -0.16 -6.72
CA THR A 36 0.55 0.41 -5.65
C THR A 36 -0.17 0.27 -4.32
N CYS A 37 0.55 -0.01 -3.25
CA CYS A 37 0.01 -0.08 -1.90
C CYS A 37 1.00 0.52 -0.91
N ARG A 38 0.58 0.64 0.35
CA ARG A 38 1.50 0.95 1.45
C ARG A 38 1.68 -0.25 2.35
N LEU A 39 2.90 -0.45 2.81
CA LEU A 39 3.28 -1.51 3.73
C LEU A 39 3.86 -0.94 5.00
N GLN A 40 3.57 -1.59 6.11
CA GLN A 40 4.25 -1.39 7.38
C GLN A 40 4.60 -2.76 7.94
N TYR A 41 5.87 -2.99 8.27
CA TYR A 41 6.28 -4.24 8.91
C TYR A 41 5.80 -4.24 10.36
N LEU A 42 5.57 -5.43 10.90
CA LEU A 42 5.25 -5.65 12.30
C LEU A 42 6.40 -6.42 12.94
N ASN A 43 6.69 -6.10 14.20
CA ASN A 43 7.60 -6.89 15.01
C ASN A 43 6.91 -8.15 15.57
N THR A 44 7.65 -8.97 16.31
CA THR A 44 7.15 -10.20 16.97
C THR A 44 5.95 -9.97 17.90
N ASN A 45 5.81 -8.74 18.45
CA ASN A 45 4.70 -8.36 19.32
C ASN A 45 3.51 -7.75 18.55
N LEU A 46 3.47 -7.91 17.22
CA LEU A 46 2.46 -7.31 16.33
C LEU A 46 2.42 -5.78 16.38
N MET A 47 3.49 -5.14 16.86
CA MET A 47 3.59 -3.69 16.88
C MET A 47 4.21 -3.18 15.58
N PRO A 48 3.79 -2.00 15.09
CA PRO A 48 4.35 -1.41 13.89
C PRO A 48 5.85 -1.15 13.99
N GLU A 49 6.62 -1.74 13.08
CA GLU A 49 8.05 -1.55 12.95
C GLU A 49 8.35 -0.55 11.82
N GLY A 50 8.63 0.70 12.23
CA GLY A 50 9.01 1.78 11.34
C GLY A 50 7.84 2.47 10.63
N ARG A 51 8.15 3.27 9.61
CA ARG A 51 7.17 4.07 8.85
C ARG A 51 6.50 3.27 7.73
N TRP A 52 5.32 3.70 7.32
CA TRP A 52 4.69 3.27 6.09
C TRP A 52 5.63 3.49 4.90
N ARG A 53 5.77 2.45 4.06
CA ARG A 53 6.55 2.49 2.83
C ARG A 53 5.63 2.21 1.65
N ASP A 54 5.80 2.99 0.59
CA ASP A 54 5.10 2.68 -0.65
C ASP A 54 5.66 1.38 -1.23
N ALA A 55 4.81 0.61 -1.89
CA ALA A 55 5.15 -0.66 -2.52
C ALA A 55 4.34 -0.85 -3.79
N LYS A 56 4.82 -1.73 -4.67
CA LYS A 56 4.07 -2.25 -5.80
C LYS A 56 3.73 -3.70 -5.51
N ALA A 57 2.46 -4.04 -5.60
CA ALA A 57 1.99 -5.40 -5.49
C ALA A 57 1.43 -5.86 -6.83
N TYR A 58 1.57 -7.15 -7.10
CA TYR A 58 0.86 -7.81 -8.18
C TYR A 58 0.47 -9.21 -7.75
N VAL A 59 -0.65 -9.69 -8.28
CA VAL A 59 -1.13 -11.05 -8.05
C VAL A 59 -0.56 -11.93 -9.15
N ASP A 60 0.10 -13.01 -8.76
CA ASP A 60 0.70 -13.99 -9.67
C ASP A 60 0.34 -15.39 -9.21
N ASN A 61 -0.32 -16.17 -10.06
CA ASN A 61 -0.70 -17.58 -9.80
C ASN A 61 -1.37 -17.84 -8.42
N GLY A 62 -2.16 -16.89 -7.93
CA GLY A 62 -2.83 -17.02 -6.62
C GLY A 62 -1.97 -16.61 -5.42
N PHE A 63 -0.78 -16.05 -5.64
CA PHE A 63 0.05 -15.44 -4.61
C PHE A 63 0.14 -13.94 -4.79
N LEU A 64 0.28 -13.22 -3.68
CA LEU A 64 0.52 -11.78 -3.72
C LEU A 64 2.02 -11.53 -3.71
N VAL A 65 2.57 -10.99 -4.80
CA VAL A 65 3.97 -10.57 -4.84
C VAL A 65 4.05 -9.10 -4.51
N VAL A 66 4.83 -8.74 -3.49
CA VAL A 66 4.94 -7.36 -3.03
C VAL A 66 6.39 -6.87 -3.08
N LYS A 67 6.59 -5.71 -3.71
CA LYS A 67 7.89 -5.07 -3.91
C LYS A 67 7.90 -3.66 -3.28
N PRO A 68 8.57 -3.47 -2.13
CA PRO A 68 8.73 -2.15 -1.52
C PRO A 68 9.45 -1.17 -2.46
N ARG A 69 8.95 0.07 -2.55
CA ARG A 69 9.55 1.17 -3.32
C ARG A 69 10.61 1.85 -2.45
N GLY A 70 11.82 2.01 -2.98
CA GLY A 70 12.91 2.73 -2.30
C GLY A 70 13.83 1.89 -1.40
N SER A 71 13.75 0.55 -1.43
CA SER A 71 14.78 -0.28 -0.78
C SER A 71 16.06 -0.26 -1.63
N VAL A 72 16.96 0.69 -1.33
CA VAL A 72 18.36 0.67 -1.81
C VAL A 72 19.12 -0.48 -1.14
N THR A 73 18.73 -0.84 0.08
CA THR A 73 19.32 -1.93 0.85
C THR A 73 18.69 -3.25 0.42
N ARG A 74 19.50 -4.09 -0.24
CA ARG A 74 19.28 -5.50 -0.60
C ARG A 74 17.92 -5.81 -1.22
N ARG A 75 17.90 -5.89 -2.56
CA ARG A 75 16.95 -6.73 -3.29
C ARG A 75 16.82 -8.07 -2.56
N PRO A 76 15.64 -8.54 -2.16
CA PRO A 76 15.37 -9.95 -2.34
C PRO A 76 15.50 -10.16 -3.86
N ARG A 77 16.53 -10.89 -4.29
CA ARG A 77 16.72 -11.27 -5.70
C ARG A 77 15.53 -12.09 -6.24
N THR A 78 14.66 -12.55 -5.34
CA THR A 78 13.50 -13.39 -5.56
C THR A 78 12.23 -12.58 -5.31
N PRO A 79 11.18 -12.69 -6.15
CA PRO A 79 9.85 -12.20 -5.79
C PRO A 79 9.45 -12.80 -4.44
N THR A 80 9.31 -11.95 -3.42
CA THR A 80 8.83 -12.40 -2.12
C THR A 80 7.33 -12.64 -2.25
N HIS A 81 6.93 -13.90 -2.16
CA HIS A 81 5.54 -14.29 -2.14
C HIS A 81 4.98 -14.01 -0.75
N PHE A 82 3.88 -13.27 -0.70
CA PHE A 82 3.13 -13.00 0.51
C PHE A 82 1.82 -13.78 0.46
N SER A 83 1.51 -14.46 1.56
CA SER A 83 0.18 -15.00 1.81
C SER A 83 -0.65 -13.95 2.52
N VAL A 84 -1.91 -13.81 2.11
CA VAL A 84 -2.87 -12.88 2.72
C VAL A 84 -3.57 -13.61 3.85
N LEU A 85 -3.20 -13.32 5.09
CA LEU A 85 -3.73 -14.03 6.26
C LEU A 85 -5.17 -13.61 6.56
N LYS A 86 -5.39 -12.30 6.68
CA LYS A 86 -6.69 -11.74 7.06
C LYS A 86 -6.85 -10.29 6.65
N GLN A 87 -8.10 -9.88 6.51
CA GLN A 87 -8.46 -8.47 6.50
C GLN A 87 -8.39 -7.92 7.95
N GLY A 88 -7.92 -6.69 8.11
CA GLY A 88 -7.90 -6.01 9.40
C GLY A 88 -9.31 -5.59 9.83
N GLU A 89 -9.62 -5.76 11.11
CA GLU A 89 -10.96 -5.50 11.68
C GLU A 89 -11.31 -4.01 11.75
N ASP A 90 -10.32 -3.13 11.95
CA ASP A 90 -10.54 -1.69 12.07
C ASP A 90 -9.71 -0.89 11.04
N PRO A 91 -10.15 -0.83 9.78
CA PRO A 91 -9.44 -0.09 8.76
C PRO A 91 -9.74 1.42 8.86
N PRO A 92 -8.72 2.29 8.66
CA PRO A 92 -8.94 3.73 8.62
C PRO A 92 -9.91 4.13 7.49
N ARG A 93 -10.71 5.19 7.73
CA ARG A 93 -11.78 5.64 6.83
C ARG A 93 -11.36 5.68 5.35
N GLY A 94 -12.12 4.96 4.50
CA GLY A 94 -11.91 4.92 3.06
C GLY A 94 -10.78 4.00 2.59
N ARG A 95 -10.23 3.17 3.49
CA ARG A 95 -9.12 2.27 3.22
C ARG A 95 -9.48 0.84 3.67
N VAL A 96 -8.72 -0.13 3.19
CA VAL A 96 -8.74 -1.51 3.65
C VAL A 96 -7.32 -1.91 4.02
N THR A 97 -7.18 -2.61 5.13
CA THR A 97 -5.91 -3.13 5.63
C THR A 97 -5.92 -4.65 5.58
N TYR A 98 -4.81 -5.24 5.16
CA TYR A 98 -4.61 -6.69 5.11
C TYR A 98 -3.37 -7.05 5.89
N LEU A 99 -3.44 -8.12 6.68
CA LEU A 99 -2.29 -8.73 7.30
C LEU A 99 -1.69 -9.74 6.32
N LEU A 100 -0.42 -9.54 6.00
CA LEU A 100 0.36 -10.39 5.12
C LEU A 100 1.42 -11.12 5.95
N ASN A 101 1.69 -12.35 5.54
CA ASN A 101 2.85 -13.10 6.01
C ASN A 101 3.82 -13.31 4.86
N THR A 102 5.10 -13.12 5.10
CA THR A 102 6.13 -13.49 4.14
C THR A 102 6.46 -14.96 4.33
N ASP A 103 6.12 -15.79 3.35
CA ASP A 103 6.49 -17.20 3.38
C ASP A 103 7.74 -17.44 2.53
N ALA A 104 8.57 -18.39 2.96
CA ALA A 104 9.61 -19.06 2.18
C ALA A 104 11.05 -18.52 2.04
N THR A 105 11.55 -17.43 2.66
CA THR A 105 13.03 -17.16 2.56
C THR A 105 13.70 -16.37 3.68
N GLY A 106 13.45 -16.75 4.94
CA GLY A 106 14.46 -16.56 6.00
C GLY A 106 14.27 -15.39 6.96
N SER A 107 13.15 -14.66 6.90
CA SER A 107 12.74 -13.76 7.99
C SER A 107 11.22 -13.70 7.99
N ALA A 108 10.57 -14.54 8.79
CA ALA A 108 9.12 -14.52 8.97
C ALA A 108 8.71 -13.17 9.58
N GLY A 109 8.44 -12.20 8.73
CA GLY A 109 7.98 -10.87 9.09
C GLY A 109 6.51 -10.73 8.74
N LEU A 110 5.68 -10.44 9.74
CA LEU A 110 4.31 -10.01 9.51
C LEU A 110 4.34 -8.57 8.97
N CYS A 111 3.49 -8.25 8.01
CA CYS A 111 3.34 -6.88 7.56
C CYS A 111 1.88 -6.53 7.29
N VAL A 112 1.55 -5.27 7.47
CA VAL A 112 0.24 -4.73 7.15
C VAL A 112 0.32 -4.02 5.82
N MET A 113 -0.53 -4.44 4.89
CA MET A 113 -0.75 -3.76 3.61
C MET A 113 -1.99 -2.89 3.70
N ARG A 114 -1.93 -1.70 3.10
CA ARG A 114 -3.05 -0.78 2.98
C ARG A 114 -3.34 -0.44 1.53
N ILE A 115 -4.62 -0.47 1.19
CA ILE A 115 -5.16 -0.16 -0.15
C ILE A 115 -6.39 0.75 0.02
N PRO A 116 -6.67 1.69 -0.91
CA PRO A 116 -7.95 2.41 -0.92
C PRO A 116 -9.13 1.46 -1.10
N ALA A 117 -10.19 1.65 -0.31
CA ALA A 117 -11.34 0.72 -0.28
C ALA A 117 -12.09 0.63 -1.62
N LYS A 118 -12.03 1.67 -2.46
CA LYS A 118 -12.65 1.71 -3.79
C LYS A 118 -11.73 1.18 -4.91
N SER A 119 -10.55 0.65 -4.57
CA SER A 119 -9.62 0.12 -5.57
C SER A 119 -10.14 -1.18 -6.17
N ARG A 120 -9.98 -1.37 -7.49
CA ARG A 120 -10.26 -2.64 -8.18
C ARG A 120 -9.42 -3.81 -7.66
N ALA A 121 -8.26 -3.51 -7.05
CA ALA A 121 -7.39 -4.51 -6.46
C ALA A 121 -8.02 -5.23 -5.26
N VAL A 122 -8.98 -4.60 -4.57
CA VAL A 122 -9.63 -5.16 -3.37
C VAL A 122 -10.26 -6.51 -3.69
N THR A 123 -11.01 -6.61 -4.80
CA THR A 123 -11.64 -7.86 -5.24
C THR A 123 -10.64 -9.01 -5.43
N HIS A 124 -9.46 -8.71 -5.96
CA HIS A 124 -8.42 -9.72 -6.18
C HIS A 124 -7.72 -10.12 -4.89
N VAL A 125 -7.44 -9.16 -4.00
CA VAL A 125 -6.79 -9.43 -2.72
C VAL A 125 -7.74 -10.18 -1.78
N ASP A 126 -9.02 -9.84 -1.76
CA ASP A 126 -10.04 -10.54 -0.97
C ASP A 126 -10.15 -12.02 -1.39
N ALA A 127 -10.01 -12.32 -2.68
CA ALA A 127 -9.98 -13.69 -3.19
C ALA A 127 -8.74 -14.49 -2.76
N LEU A 128 -7.72 -13.84 -2.19
CA LEU A 128 -6.51 -14.48 -1.65
C LEU A 128 -6.56 -14.67 -0.13
N VAL A 129 -7.55 -14.09 0.56
CA VAL A 129 -7.66 -14.19 2.02
C VAL A 129 -7.95 -15.64 2.42
N GLY A 130 -7.09 -16.22 3.25
CA GLY A 130 -7.29 -17.57 3.81
C GLY A 130 -6.98 -18.73 2.85
N ARG A 131 -6.29 -18.46 1.73
CA ARG A 131 -5.63 -19.48 0.90
C ARG A 131 -4.22 -19.75 1.39
#